data_AF-A0A7J6HAX9-F1
#
_entry.id   AF-A0A7J6HAX9-F1
#
_cell.length_a   1.000
_cell.length_b   1.000
_cell.length_c   1.000
_cell.angle_alpha   90.00
_cell.angle_beta   90.00
_cell.angle_gamma   90.00
#
_symmetry.space_group_name_H-M   'P 1'
#
loop_
_entity.id
_entity.type
_entity.pdbx_description
1 polymer ?
#
loop_
_entity_poly.entity_id
_entity_poly.type
_entity_poly.pdbx_seq_one_letter_code
_entity_poly.pdbx_strand_id
1 'polypeptide(L)'
;MEVALSHFLRLLGCSLFFTQIPIQEELQFTSVDQRLRESIDYAICLNSVGSWDNELWIHVSKPLENTYIKQIFEGFSNVAKELGVKVGLKHKKINISNPRVAWEHEQFSKLRVTAATIFELSAAPELLERTGGIVDSRNFVNETSVIKSVKLVAESLVRHIYDFQEKNIQIFADNSSLAVNSFYVKSWLELLSRTPRVAPFLPKNDLFILALKKELEDHTHEVNMQHEVFDGMFTFYDSSKAKLNIYQVASVTFDLLLLLVLGSYLIVLFSILVISTRGLFRRPPSRKFLAMPWLVHDTNDDLSSSRVRKMLHENYLYRVLQDDS
;
A
#
# COMPACT_ATOMS: atom_id res chain seq x y z
N MET A 1 -3.68 -5.65 -41.18
CA MET A 1 -3.69 -5.12 -39.80
C MET A 1 -3.83 -6.24 -38.78
N GLU A 2 -4.79 -7.17 -38.94
CA GLU A 2 -4.93 -8.38 -38.09
C GLU A 2 -3.71 -9.32 -38.11
N VAL A 3 -3.04 -9.50 -39.25
CA VAL A 3 -1.99 -10.53 -39.39
C VAL A 3 -0.69 -10.18 -38.64
N ALA A 4 -0.32 -8.90 -38.55
CA ALA A 4 0.94 -8.51 -37.90
C ALA A 4 0.80 -8.36 -36.38
N LEU A 5 -0.39 -7.99 -35.88
CA LEU A 5 -0.68 -8.02 -34.44
C LEU A 5 -0.88 -9.47 -33.95
N SER A 6 -1.54 -10.31 -34.77
CA SER A 6 -1.65 -11.76 -34.54
C SER A 6 -0.29 -12.45 -34.53
N HIS A 7 0.66 -12.05 -35.39
CA HIS A 7 2.03 -12.55 -35.33
C HIS A 7 2.88 -11.94 -34.20
N PHE A 8 2.65 -10.68 -33.83
CA PHE A 8 3.29 -10.00 -32.70
C PHE A 8 2.95 -10.69 -31.36
N LEU A 9 1.76 -11.27 -31.26
CA LEU A 9 1.26 -11.94 -30.07
C LEU A 9 1.31 -13.49 -30.13
N ARG A 10 1.44 -14.10 -31.32
CA ARG A 10 1.66 -15.55 -31.48
C ARG A 10 3.00 -16.04 -30.95
N LEU A 11 3.98 -15.15 -30.79
CA LEU A 11 5.37 -15.53 -30.48
C LEU A 11 5.83 -15.04 -29.11
N LEU A 12 5.03 -14.19 -28.48
CA LEU A 12 5.20 -13.87 -27.08
C LEU A 12 4.40 -14.89 -26.26
N GLY A 13 5.08 -15.96 -25.84
CA GLY A 13 4.78 -16.59 -24.55
C GLY A 13 5.05 -15.63 -23.38
N CYS A 14 4.55 -14.38 -23.49
CA CYS A 14 4.69 -13.35 -22.47
C CYS A 14 3.68 -13.65 -21.38
N SER A 15 4.16 -14.24 -20.30
CA SER A 15 3.46 -14.20 -19.03
C SER A 15 3.43 -12.74 -18.56
N LEU A 16 2.26 -12.09 -18.68
CA LEU A 16 2.00 -10.76 -18.12
C LEU A 16 1.74 -10.92 -16.62
N PHE A 17 2.76 -10.67 -15.80
CA PHE A 17 2.64 -10.75 -14.35
C PHE A 17 2.12 -9.42 -13.78
N PHE A 18 0.86 -9.39 -13.40
CA PHE A 18 0.24 -8.27 -12.68
C PHE A 18 0.52 -8.41 -11.19
N THR A 19 1.69 -7.97 -10.75
CA THR A 19 2.00 -7.39 -9.43
C THR A 19 3.52 -7.40 -9.30
N GLN A 20 4.10 -6.30 -8.84
CA GLN A 20 5.56 -6.14 -8.65
C GLN A 20 6.03 -6.68 -7.28
N ILE A 21 5.08 -7.05 -6.40
CA ILE A 21 5.32 -7.58 -5.05
C ILE A 21 5.77 -9.06 -5.01
N PRO A 22 5.37 -9.98 -5.93
CA PRO A 22 5.76 -11.38 -5.84
C PRO A 22 7.12 -11.71 -6.47
N ILE A 23 7.88 -10.73 -6.98
CA ILE A 23 9.21 -11.00 -7.57
C ILE A 23 10.22 -11.43 -6.49
N GLN A 24 9.85 -11.32 -5.21
CA GLN A 24 10.76 -11.54 -4.08
C GLN A 24 11.02 -13.01 -3.72
N GLU A 25 10.21 -14.00 -4.14
CA GLU A 25 10.48 -15.40 -3.75
C GLU A 25 9.91 -16.48 -4.70
N GLU A 26 10.81 -17.38 -5.10
CA GLU A 26 10.73 -18.77 -5.60
C GLU A 26 9.54 -19.34 -6.44
N LEU A 27 8.41 -18.67 -6.61
CA LEU A 27 7.18 -19.40 -7.00
C LEU A 27 6.71 -19.29 -8.45
N GLN A 28 6.99 -18.20 -9.18
CA GLN A 28 6.32 -17.93 -10.48
C GLN A 28 6.60 -18.91 -11.62
N PHE A 29 7.72 -19.64 -11.54
CA PHE A 29 8.15 -20.48 -12.63
C PHE A 29 8.39 -21.91 -12.17
N THR A 30 8.23 -22.22 -10.87
CA THR A 30 8.38 -23.57 -10.31
C THR A 30 7.12 -24.43 -10.56
N SER A 31 5.98 -23.79 -10.80
CA SER A 31 4.72 -24.40 -11.25
C SER A 31 4.73 -24.77 -12.74
N VAL A 32 5.51 -24.05 -13.56
CA VAL A 32 5.58 -24.25 -15.01
C VAL A 32 6.19 -25.61 -15.30
N ASP A 33 5.56 -26.42 -16.16
CA ASP A 33 6.03 -27.74 -16.53
C ASP A 33 7.51 -27.71 -16.96
N GLN A 34 8.32 -28.63 -16.41
CA GLN A 34 9.76 -28.69 -16.68
C GLN A 34 10.08 -28.77 -18.19
N ARG A 35 9.23 -29.47 -18.96
CA ARG A 35 9.36 -29.58 -20.42
C ARG A 35 9.21 -28.23 -21.12
N LEU A 36 8.30 -27.39 -20.63
CA LEU A 36 8.10 -26.04 -21.16
C LEU A 36 9.32 -25.17 -20.84
N ARG A 37 9.89 -25.29 -19.64
CA ARG A 37 11.11 -24.54 -19.28
C ARG A 37 12.31 -24.88 -20.16
N GLU A 38 12.49 -26.16 -20.45
CA GLU A 38 13.57 -26.64 -21.33
C GLU A 38 13.36 -26.21 -22.79
N SER A 39 12.12 -25.93 -23.19
CA SER A 39 11.79 -25.42 -24.53
C SER A 39 11.98 -23.91 -24.73
N ILE A 40 12.19 -23.15 -23.64
CA ILE A 40 12.34 -21.69 -23.70
C ILE A 40 13.81 -21.34 -23.95
N ASP A 41 14.10 -20.79 -25.13
CA ASP A 41 15.44 -20.34 -25.49
C ASP A 41 15.88 -19.14 -24.64
N TYR A 42 15.01 -18.13 -24.55
CA TYR A 42 15.22 -16.97 -23.70
C TYR A 42 13.90 -16.27 -23.31
N ALA A 43 13.95 -15.46 -22.25
CA ALA A 43 12.83 -14.65 -21.75
C ALA A 43 13.19 -13.15 -21.70
N ILE A 44 12.23 -12.29 -22.04
CA ILE A 44 12.37 -10.83 -21.92
C ILE A 44 11.36 -10.34 -20.90
N CYS A 45 11.85 -9.62 -19.89
CA CYS A 45 11.04 -8.98 -18.86
C CYS A 45 11.02 -7.47 -19.10
N LEU A 46 9.85 -6.84 -18.95
CA LEU A 46 9.68 -5.40 -19.09
C LEU A 46 9.34 -4.81 -17.73
N ASN A 47 10.10 -3.81 -17.29
CA ASN A 47 9.83 -3.16 -16.02
C ASN A 47 9.99 -1.63 -16.15
N SER A 48 9.09 -0.85 -15.54
CA SER A 48 9.10 0.62 -15.50
C SER A 48 9.46 1.34 -16.81
N VAL A 49 8.97 0.86 -17.96
CA VAL A 49 9.22 1.48 -19.27
C VAL A 49 8.28 2.66 -19.59
N GLY A 50 7.66 3.25 -18.56
CA GLY A 50 6.63 4.28 -18.71
C GLY A 50 7.09 5.73 -18.57
N SER A 51 8.29 5.98 -18.04
CA SER A 51 8.77 7.34 -17.69
C SER A 51 10.12 7.72 -18.31
N TRP A 52 10.73 6.81 -19.08
CA TRP A 52 12.07 7.04 -19.63
C TRP A 52 12.05 8.08 -20.76
N ASP A 53 13.14 8.85 -20.83
CA ASP A 53 13.34 9.85 -21.88
C ASP A 53 13.98 9.23 -23.14
N ASN A 54 15.29 9.02 -23.11
CA ASN A 54 16.09 8.59 -24.27
C ASN A 54 17.07 7.46 -23.95
N GLU A 55 17.16 7.02 -22.70
CA GLU A 55 18.08 5.98 -22.26
C GLU A 55 17.32 4.80 -21.65
N LEU A 56 17.69 3.60 -22.08
CA LEU A 56 17.09 2.35 -21.62
C LEU A 56 18.22 1.37 -21.33
N TRP A 57 18.06 0.56 -20.29
CA TRP A 57 19.06 -0.41 -19.86
C TRP A 57 18.52 -1.82 -19.99
N ILE A 58 19.30 -2.69 -20.63
CA ILE A 58 19.09 -4.13 -20.64
C ILE A 58 19.96 -4.71 -19.54
N HIS A 59 19.31 -5.27 -18.52
CA HIS A 59 19.95 -5.95 -17.41
C HIS A 59 19.98 -7.45 -17.67
N VAL A 60 21.15 -8.05 -17.51
CA VAL A 60 21.37 -9.47 -17.80
C VAL A 60 22.18 -10.12 -16.68
N SER A 61 21.81 -11.35 -16.35
CA SER A 61 22.49 -12.18 -15.35
C SER A 61 23.60 -13.08 -15.91
N LYS A 62 23.47 -13.50 -17.17
CA LYS A 62 24.47 -14.28 -17.91
C LYS A 62 25.46 -13.35 -18.63
N PRO A 63 26.74 -13.74 -18.79
CA PRO A 63 27.72 -12.92 -19.47
C PRO A 63 27.40 -12.78 -20.97
N LEU A 64 27.98 -11.76 -21.58
CA LEU A 64 27.92 -11.47 -23.01
C LEU A 64 28.45 -12.57 -23.92
N GLU A 65 29.11 -13.59 -23.39
CA GLU A 65 29.58 -14.75 -24.17
C GLU A 65 28.41 -15.59 -24.71
N ASN A 66 27.24 -15.51 -24.08
CA ASN A 66 26.05 -16.22 -24.51
C ASN A 66 25.51 -15.63 -25.83
N THR A 67 25.27 -16.49 -26.82
CA THR A 67 24.78 -16.13 -28.16
C THR A 67 23.43 -15.42 -28.11
N TYR A 68 22.49 -15.90 -27.27
CA TYR A 68 21.16 -15.31 -27.15
C TYR A 68 21.20 -13.89 -26.58
N ILE A 69 22.08 -13.63 -25.61
CA ILE A 69 22.22 -12.28 -25.04
C ILE A 69 22.78 -11.29 -26.07
N LYS A 70 23.76 -11.73 -26.88
CA LYS A 70 24.26 -10.90 -27.99
C LYS A 70 23.15 -10.59 -28.98
N GLN A 71 22.38 -11.59 -29.40
CA GLN A 71 21.26 -11.42 -30.32
C GLN A 71 20.21 -10.45 -29.78
N ILE A 72 19.82 -10.58 -28.51
CA ILE A 72 18.88 -9.66 -27.86
C ILE A 72 19.47 -8.25 -27.86
N PHE A 73 20.70 -8.06 -27.37
CA PHE A 73 21.29 -6.73 -27.28
C PHE A 73 21.46 -6.06 -28.64
N GLU A 74 21.96 -6.79 -29.64
CA GLU A 74 22.14 -6.27 -31.01
C GLU A 74 20.81 -5.95 -31.67
N GLY A 75 19.80 -6.83 -31.54
CA GLY A 75 18.46 -6.60 -32.07
C GLY A 75 17.82 -5.33 -31.50
N PHE A 76 17.84 -5.18 -30.18
CA PHE A 76 17.33 -3.97 -29.51
C PHE A 76 18.17 -2.72 -29.81
N SER A 77 19.50 -2.83 -29.86
CA SER A 77 20.39 -1.69 -30.14
C SER A 77 20.19 -1.16 -31.57
N ASN A 78 19.98 -2.04 -32.55
CA ASN A 78 19.76 -1.66 -33.93
C ASN A 78 18.44 -0.89 -34.09
N VAL A 79 17.35 -1.43 -33.54
CA VAL A 79 16.04 -0.75 -33.56
C VAL A 79 16.08 0.55 -32.77
N ALA A 80 16.76 0.57 -31.62
CA ALA A 80 16.88 1.76 -30.80
C ALA A 80 17.60 2.89 -31.53
N LYS A 81 18.66 2.60 -32.30
CA LYS A 81 19.36 3.60 -33.11
C LYS A 81 18.43 4.26 -34.14
N GLU A 82 17.56 3.48 -34.78
CA GLU A 82 16.57 3.99 -35.73
C GLU A 82 15.51 4.87 -35.05
N LEU A 83 15.14 4.53 -33.81
CA LEU A 83 14.20 5.30 -32.99
C LEU A 83 14.86 6.48 -32.24
N GLY A 84 16.18 6.67 -32.36
CA GLY A 84 16.93 7.72 -31.67
C GLY A 84 17.11 7.48 -30.15
N VAL A 85 17.01 6.23 -29.71
CA VAL A 85 17.09 5.81 -28.31
C VAL A 85 18.45 5.18 -28.04
N LYS A 86 19.05 5.48 -26.88
CA LYS A 86 20.28 4.82 -26.42
C LYS A 86 19.92 3.62 -25.56
N VAL A 87 20.37 2.44 -25.97
CA VAL A 87 20.23 1.21 -25.19
C VAL A 87 21.58 0.80 -24.64
N GLY A 88 21.71 0.78 -23.31
CA GLY A 88 22.89 0.28 -22.60
C GLY A 88 22.71 -1.15 -22.13
N LEU A 89 23.81 -1.88 -21.98
CA LEU A 89 23.80 -3.22 -21.40
C LEU A 89 24.48 -3.18 -20.03
N LYS A 90 23.84 -3.79 -19.03
CA LYS A 90 24.43 -4.02 -17.71
C LYS A 90 24.37 -5.47 -17.34
N HIS A 91 25.54 -6.02 -17.03
CA HIS A 91 25.68 -7.37 -16.52
C HIS A 91 25.81 -7.34 -15.00
N LYS A 92 24.95 -8.11 -14.32
CA LYS A 92 25.00 -8.30 -12.88
C LYS A 92 25.02 -9.79 -12.57
N LYS A 93 26.09 -10.25 -11.91
CA LYS A 93 26.18 -11.64 -11.47
C LYS A 93 25.15 -11.91 -10.36
N ILE A 94 24.36 -12.96 -10.52
CA ILE A 94 23.38 -13.39 -9.51
C ILE A 94 24.07 -14.02 -8.31
N ASN A 95 23.51 -13.76 -7.12
CA ASN A 95 23.85 -14.50 -5.91
C ASN A 95 22.77 -15.55 -5.65
N ILE A 96 23.08 -16.82 -5.96
CA ILE A 96 22.14 -17.94 -5.83
C ILE A 96 21.73 -18.17 -4.37
N SER A 97 22.60 -17.86 -3.40
CA SER A 97 22.30 -18.05 -1.99
C SER A 97 21.35 -16.99 -1.41
N ASN A 98 21.14 -15.88 -2.13
CA ASN A 98 20.22 -14.86 -1.69
C ASN A 98 18.80 -15.20 -2.18
N PRO A 99 17.83 -15.44 -1.27
CA PRO A 99 16.45 -15.66 -1.70
C PRO A 99 15.90 -14.42 -2.41
N ARG A 100 16.29 -13.22 -1.97
CA ARG A 100 15.85 -11.95 -2.54
C ARG A 100 16.43 -11.74 -3.93
N VAL A 101 15.53 -11.42 -4.85
CA VAL A 101 15.84 -11.06 -6.22
C VAL A 101 15.35 -9.64 -6.52
N ALA A 102 16.22 -8.84 -7.12
CA ALA A 102 15.90 -7.45 -7.45
C ALA A 102 15.29 -7.28 -8.85
N TRP A 103 15.50 -8.25 -9.73
CA TRP A 103 15.01 -8.22 -11.12
C TRP A 103 14.38 -9.54 -11.51
N GLU A 104 13.28 -9.51 -12.27
CA GLU A 104 12.58 -10.71 -12.72
C GLU A 104 13.50 -11.69 -13.47
N HIS A 105 14.39 -11.20 -14.34
CA HIS A 105 15.31 -12.05 -15.10
C HIS A 105 16.29 -12.86 -14.23
N GLU A 106 16.56 -12.45 -12.98
CA GLU A 106 17.40 -13.23 -12.06
C GLU A 106 16.65 -14.50 -11.61
N GLN A 107 15.31 -14.47 -11.47
CA GLN A 107 14.50 -15.65 -11.17
C GLN A 107 14.57 -16.68 -12.29
N PHE A 108 14.43 -16.23 -13.54
CA PHE A 108 14.62 -17.09 -14.72
C PHE A 108 16.03 -17.70 -14.76
N SER A 109 17.04 -16.91 -14.40
CA SER A 109 18.44 -17.34 -14.40
C SER A 109 18.75 -18.38 -13.32
N LYS A 110 18.09 -18.32 -12.15
CA LYS A 110 18.16 -19.39 -11.13
C LYS A 110 17.65 -20.73 -11.67
N LEU A 111 16.67 -20.68 -12.58
CA LEU A 111 16.09 -21.84 -13.25
C LEU A 111 16.77 -22.20 -14.58
N ARG A 112 17.98 -21.67 -14.80
CA ARG A 112 18.83 -21.91 -15.98
C ARG A 112 18.29 -21.36 -17.30
N VAL A 113 17.14 -20.69 -17.31
CA VAL A 113 16.60 -19.98 -18.47
C VAL A 113 17.42 -18.71 -18.74
N THR A 114 17.72 -18.42 -19.99
CA THR A 114 18.41 -17.17 -20.37
C THR A 114 17.40 -16.03 -20.34
N ALA A 115 17.65 -14.95 -19.61
CA ALA A 115 16.69 -13.86 -19.53
C ALA A 115 17.35 -12.48 -19.45
N ALA A 116 16.60 -11.47 -19.88
CA ALA A 116 16.99 -10.07 -19.81
C ALA A 116 15.82 -9.20 -19.34
N THR A 117 16.07 -8.23 -18.45
CA THR A 117 15.09 -7.22 -18.06
C THR A 117 15.40 -5.89 -18.74
N ILE A 118 14.40 -5.31 -19.39
CA ILE A 118 14.46 -3.97 -19.96
C ILE A 118 13.91 -2.99 -18.93
N PHE A 119 14.72 -2.01 -18.56
CA PHE A 119 14.41 -1.07 -17.49
C PHE A 119 14.93 0.33 -17.77
N GLU A 120 14.28 1.33 -17.17
CA GLU A 120 14.69 2.73 -17.22
C GLU A 120 15.96 3.03 -16.40
N LEU A 121 16.06 2.48 -15.18
CA LEU A 121 17.21 2.78 -14.32
C LEU A 121 18.41 1.90 -14.65
N SER A 122 19.57 2.48 -14.43
CA SER A 122 20.84 1.79 -14.61
C SER A 122 21.22 0.93 -13.39
N ALA A 123 20.57 1.08 -12.24
CA ALA A 123 20.83 0.31 -11.03
C ALA A 123 19.56 -0.37 -10.53
N ALA A 124 19.73 -1.42 -9.73
CA ALA A 124 18.62 -2.11 -9.10
C ALA A 124 17.96 -1.20 -8.06
N PRO A 125 16.62 -1.06 -8.08
CA PRO A 125 15.92 -0.32 -7.05
C PRO A 125 16.05 -1.05 -5.70
N GLU A 126 15.98 -0.28 -4.62
CA GLU A 126 15.92 -0.80 -3.26
C GLU A 126 14.57 -1.50 -2.99
N LEU A 127 14.46 -2.13 -1.82
CA LEU A 127 13.26 -2.90 -1.46
C LEU A 127 12.05 -1.96 -1.42
N LEU A 128 11.00 -2.28 -2.18
CA LEU A 128 9.75 -1.51 -2.27
C LEU A 128 9.87 -0.09 -2.84
N GLU A 129 11.05 0.33 -3.31
CA GLU A 129 11.28 1.70 -3.80
C GLU A 129 10.37 2.08 -4.99
N ARG A 130 10.05 1.10 -5.85
CA ARG A 130 9.18 1.29 -7.04
C ARG A 130 8.00 0.32 -7.10
N THR A 131 7.55 -0.22 -5.98
CA THR A 131 6.50 -1.26 -5.96
C THR A 131 5.07 -0.71 -6.10
N GLY A 132 4.90 0.53 -6.57
CA GLY A 132 3.62 1.22 -6.68
C GLY A 132 3.12 1.67 -5.31
N GLY A 133 3.25 2.97 -5.02
CA GLY A 133 2.76 3.56 -3.77
C GLY A 133 1.30 4.01 -3.86
N ILE A 134 0.73 4.42 -2.73
CA ILE A 134 -0.61 5.07 -2.69
C ILE A 134 -0.63 6.35 -3.55
N VAL A 135 0.54 6.97 -3.74
CA VAL A 135 0.72 8.16 -4.57
C VAL A 135 0.95 7.86 -6.05
N ASP A 136 1.00 6.58 -6.44
CA ASP A 136 1.17 6.20 -7.85
C ASP A 136 -0.04 6.70 -8.66
N SER A 137 0.24 7.45 -9.71
CA SER A 137 -0.75 8.21 -10.46
C SER A 137 -0.38 8.28 -11.92
N ARG A 138 -1.39 8.49 -12.76
CA ARG A 138 -1.27 8.64 -14.21
C ARG A 138 -0.21 9.67 -14.62
N ASN A 139 0.00 10.70 -13.80
CA ASN A 139 0.91 11.81 -14.08
C ASN A 139 2.40 11.41 -14.17
N PHE A 140 2.80 10.29 -13.57
CA PHE A 140 4.20 9.82 -13.63
C PHE A 140 4.53 9.04 -14.91
N VAL A 141 3.52 8.69 -15.70
CA VAL A 141 3.67 7.90 -16.93
C VAL A 141 3.51 8.80 -18.14
N ASN A 142 4.51 8.81 -19.01
CA ASN A 142 4.49 9.51 -20.27
C ASN A 142 3.93 8.61 -21.38
N GLU A 143 2.83 9.03 -22.01
CA GLU A 143 2.18 8.28 -23.10
C GLU A 143 3.14 8.04 -24.28
N THR A 144 3.96 9.04 -24.60
CA THR A 144 4.91 8.97 -25.72
C THR A 144 6.02 7.95 -25.47
N SER A 145 6.52 7.87 -24.22
CA SER A 145 7.53 6.89 -23.82
C SER A 145 6.97 5.47 -23.90
N VAL A 146 5.72 5.24 -23.47
CA VAL A 146 5.06 3.93 -23.59
C VAL A 146 4.89 3.52 -25.05
N ILE A 147 4.42 4.41 -25.91
CA ILE A 147 4.26 4.13 -27.36
C ILE A 147 5.62 3.79 -27.98
N LYS A 148 6.67 4.56 -27.66
CA LYS A 148 8.04 4.28 -28.10
C LYS A 148 8.54 2.92 -27.60
N SER A 149 8.26 2.56 -26.36
CA SER A 149 8.63 1.24 -25.80
C SER A 149 7.93 0.10 -26.51
N VAL A 150 6.62 0.21 -26.74
CA VAL A 150 5.85 -0.80 -27.47
C VAL A 150 6.41 -0.96 -28.88
N LYS A 151 6.70 0.15 -29.57
CA LYS A 151 7.32 0.13 -30.91
C LYS A 151 8.71 -0.52 -30.88
N LEU A 152 9.56 -0.15 -29.92
CA LEU A 152 10.90 -0.71 -29.76
C LEU A 152 10.87 -2.23 -29.54
N VAL A 153 10.02 -2.70 -28.62
CA VAL A 153 9.88 -4.13 -28.29
C VAL A 153 9.24 -4.90 -29.44
N ALA A 154 8.23 -4.33 -30.10
CA ALA A 154 7.57 -4.99 -31.21
C ALA A 154 8.48 -5.17 -32.41
N GLU A 155 9.17 -4.10 -32.79
CA GLU A 155 10.08 -4.14 -33.93
C GLU A 155 11.30 -5.05 -33.64
N SER A 156 11.84 -5.02 -32.41
CA SER A 156 12.98 -5.89 -32.05
C SER A 156 12.60 -7.38 -32.06
N LEU A 157 11.42 -7.73 -31.57
CA LEU A 157 10.92 -9.10 -31.56
C LEU A 157 10.64 -9.60 -32.98
N VAL A 158 9.92 -8.82 -33.79
CA VAL A 158 9.57 -9.26 -35.15
C VAL A 158 10.83 -9.43 -36.00
N ARG A 159 11.82 -8.54 -35.87
CA ARG A 159 13.11 -8.72 -36.55
C ARG A 159 13.86 -9.97 -36.09
N HIS A 160 13.78 -10.29 -34.80
CA HIS A 160 14.38 -11.52 -34.27
C HIS A 160 13.70 -12.79 -34.81
N ILE A 161 12.37 -12.81 -34.82
CA ILE A 161 11.56 -13.96 -35.26
C ILE A 161 11.80 -14.30 -36.73
N TYR A 162 11.76 -13.26 -37.59
CA TYR A 162 11.84 -13.44 -39.04
C TYR A 162 13.27 -13.34 -39.57
N ASP A 163 14.27 -13.26 -38.67
CA ASP A 163 15.68 -13.07 -38.99
C ASP A 163 15.94 -11.91 -39.99
N PHE A 164 15.23 -10.80 -39.80
CA PHE A 164 15.44 -9.60 -40.61
C PHE A 164 16.73 -8.89 -40.15
N GLN A 165 17.82 -9.18 -40.84
CA GLN A 165 19.13 -8.54 -40.64
C GLN A 165 19.26 -7.19 -41.36
N GLU A 166 18.31 -6.83 -42.22
CA GLU A 166 18.38 -5.61 -43.05
C GLU A 166 17.89 -4.36 -42.29
N LYS A 167 18.76 -3.35 -42.26
CA LYS A 167 18.68 -2.13 -41.41
C LYS A 167 17.61 -1.10 -41.80
N ASN A 168 16.61 -1.44 -42.61
CA ASN A 168 15.73 -0.43 -43.22
C ASN A 168 14.25 -0.78 -43.31
N ILE A 169 13.82 -1.94 -42.82
CA ILE A 169 12.40 -2.28 -42.82
C ILE A 169 11.84 -1.88 -41.46
N GLN A 170 11.05 -0.81 -41.43
CA GLN A 170 10.23 -0.43 -40.27
C GLN A 170 8.84 -1.04 -40.47
N ILE A 171 8.58 -2.17 -39.81
CA ILE A 171 7.32 -2.89 -39.95
C ILE A 171 6.19 -2.09 -39.30
N PHE A 172 6.47 -1.52 -38.13
CA PHE A 172 5.54 -0.69 -37.36
C PHE A 172 5.74 0.81 -37.60
N ALA A 173 6.03 1.23 -38.84
CA ALA A 173 6.14 2.65 -39.21
C ALA A 173 4.83 3.42 -38.98
N ASP A 174 4.91 4.70 -38.62
CA ASP A 174 3.74 5.49 -38.16
C ASP A 174 2.72 5.76 -39.28
N ASN A 175 3.15 5.65 -40.53
CA ASN A 175 2.32 5.78 -41.72
C ASN A 175 1.79 4.43 -42.25
N SER A 176 2.13 3.32 -41.60
CA SER A 176 1.72 1.99 -42.03
C SER A 176 0.40 1.59 -41.37
N SER A 177 -0.32 0.66 -42.01
CA SER A 177 -1.51 0.06 -41.40
C SER A 177 -1.21 -0.70 -40.11
N LEU A 178 0.06 -0.99 -39.81
CA LEU A 178 0.48 -1.74 -38.63
C LEU A 178 0.96 -0.82 -37.51
N ALA A 179 0.91 0.50 -37.68
CA ALA A 179 1.35 1.46 -36.67
C ALA A 179 0.71 1.20 -35.30
N VAL A 180 1.48 1.45 -34.23
CA VAL A 180 0.98 1.35 -32.86
C VAL A 180 -0.14 2.37 -32.66
N ASN A 181 -1.33 1.87 -32.32
CA ASN A 181 -2.48 2.73 -32.10
C ASN A 181 -2.34 3.51 -30.77
N SER A 182 -2.04 4.81 -30.87
CA SER A 182 -1.89 5.71 -29.73
C SER A 182 -3.17 5.80 -28.88
N PHE A 183 -4.35 5.83 -29.50
CA PHE A 183 -5.63 5.88 -28.78
C PHE A 183 -5.85 4.61 -27.96
N TYR A 184 -5.51 3.45 -28.52
CA TYR A 184 -5.62 2.17 -27.83
C TYR A 184 -4.71 2.13 -26.59
N VAL A 185 -3.44 2.53 -26.73
CA VAL A 185 -2.50 2.64 -25.60
C VAL A 185 -3.03 3.60 -24.54
N LYS A 186 -3.56 4.75 -24.95
CA LYS A 186 -4.15 5.74 -24.04
C LYS A 186 -5.34 5.19 -23.28
N SER A 187 -6.28 4.51 -23.95
CA SER A 187 -7.45 3.90 -23.31
C SER A 187 -7.06 2.86 -22.27
N TRP A 188 -6.07 2.00 -22.57
CA TRP A 188 -5.56 1.02 -21.61
C TRP A 188 -4.89 1.68 -20.42
N LEU A 189 -4.09 2.71 -20.65
CA LEU A 189 -3.45 3.42 -19.56
C LEU A 189 -4.46 4.17 -18.67
N GLU A 190 -5.52 4.73 -19.25
CA GLU A 190 -6.61 5.35 -18.52
C GLU A 190 -7.39 4.31 -17.68
N LEU A 191 -7.70 3.15 -18.26
CA LEU A 191 -8.30 2.03 -17.55
C LEU A 191 -7.43 1.60 -16.36
N LEU A 192 -6.15 1.32 -16.61
CA LEU A 192 -5.17 0.91 -15.59
C LEU A 192 -5.02 1.93 -14.46
N SER A 193 -5.12 3.22 -14.78
CA SER A 193 -5.03 4.29 -13.78
C SER A 193 -6.26 4.40 -12.87
N ARG A 194 -7.42 3.91 -13.32
CA ARG A 194 -8.68 3.93 -12.57
C ARG A 194 -8.92 2.63 -11.80
N THR A 195 -8.27 1.54 -12.19
CA THR A 195 -8.40 0.23 -11.54
C THR A 195 -7.40 0.08 -10.39
N PRO A 196 -7.84 -0.30 -9.18
CA PRO A 196 -6.92 -0.60 -8.08
C PRO A 196 -6.17 -1.91 -8.37
N ARG A 197 -4.83 -1.89 -8.25
CA ARG A 197 -3.95 -3.04 -8.57
C ARG A 197 -3.36 -3.74 -7.35
N VAL A 198 -3.81 -3.38 -6.15
CA VAL A 198 -3.33 -3.98 -4.90
C VAL A 198 -4.19 -5.20 -4.58
N ALA A 199 -3.57 -6.28 -4.12
CA ALA A 199 -4.21 -7.58 -3.88
C ALA A 199 -5.58 -7.54 -3.16
N PRO A 200 -5.82 -6.72 -2.10
CA PRO A 200 -7.12 -6.68 -1.42
C PRO A 200 -8.27 -6.16 -2.29
N PHE A 201 -7.95 -5.42 -3.36
CA PHE A 201 -8.90 -4.82 -4.29
C PHE A 201 -8.97 -5.56 -5.63
N LEU A 202 -8.21 -6.64 -5.78
CA LEU A 202 -8.15 -7.43 -7.00
C LEU A 202 -8.45 -8.90 -6.69
N PRO A 203 -9.74 -9.26 -6.49
CA PRO A 203 -10.13 -10.64 -6.25
C PRO A 203 -9.83 -11.52 -7.48
N LYS A 204 -9.72 -12.83 -7.28
CA LYS A 204 -9.36 -13.80 -8.34
C LYS A 204 -10.28 -13.73 -9.57
N ASN A 205 -11.56 -13.45 -9.36
CA ASN A 205 -12.57 -13.35 -10.42
C ASN A 205 -12.93 -11.90 -10.76
N ASP A 206 -12.00 -10.96 -10.57
CA ASP A 206 -12.26 -9.55 -10.89
C ASP A 206 -12.55 -9.37 -12.38
N LEU A 207 -13.51 -8.49 -12.69
CA LEU A 207 -13.90 -8.16 -14.07
C LEU A 207 -12.72 -7.60 -14.86
N PHE A 208 -11.79 -6.91 -14.21
CA PHE A 208 -10.57 -6.40 -14.82
C PHE A 208 -9.67 -7.53 -15.34
N ILE A 209 -9.44 -8.57 -14.53
CA ILE A 209 -8.61 -9.72 -14.94
C ILE A 209 -9.30 -10.46 -16.10
N LEU A 210 -10.62 -10.65 -16.02
CA LEU A 210 -11.39 -11.27 -17.09
C LEU A 210 -11.38 -10.45 -18.38
N ALA A 211 -11.46 -9.12 -18.29
CA ALA A 211 -11.36 -8.22 -19.43
C ALA A 211 -9.97 -8.29 -20.08
N LEU A 212 -8.90 -8.30 -19.28
CA LEU A 212 -7.54 -8.47 -19.77
C LEU A 212 -7.37 -9.82 -20.47
N LYS A 213 -7.87 -10.91 -19.86
CA LYS A 213 -7.84 -12.24 -20.46
C LYS A 213 -8.57 -12.25 -21.80
N LYS A 214 -9.78 -11.69 -21.86
CA LYS A 214 -10.57 -11.62 -23.08
C LYS A 214 -9.85 -10.83 -24.17
N GLU A 215 -9.27 -9.67 -23.85
CA GLU A 215 -8.49 -8.90 -24.82
C GLU A 215 -7.32 -9.73 -25.36
N LEU A 216 -6.61 -10.45 -24.49
CA LEU A 216 -5.54 -11.33 -24.94
C LEU A 216 -6.07 -12.47 -25.82
N GLU A 217 -7.22 -13.07 -25.50
CA GLU A 217 -7.85 -14.12 -26.31
C GLU A 217 -8.28 -13.61 -27.70
N ASP A 218 -8.69 -12.35 -27.81
CA ASP A 218 -9.09 -11.74 -29.08
C ASP A 218 -7.87 -11.53 -30.01
N HIS A 219 -6.66 -11.35 -29.46
CA HIS A 219 -5.44 -11.07 -30.24
C HIS A 219 -4.39 -12.20 -30.24
N THR A 220 -4.58 -13.26 -29.45
CA THR A 220 -3.67 -14.42 -29.33
C THR A 220 -4.43 -15.73 -29.55
N HIS A 221 -3.72 -16.81 -29.88
CA HIS A 221 -4.37 -18.11 -30.14
C HIS A 221 -4.65 -18.93 -28.86
N GLU A 222 -3.79 -18.79 -27.84
CA GLU A 222 -3.91 -19.57 -26.60
C GLU A 222 -3.57 -18.68 -25.40
N VAL A 223 -4.53 -18.54 -24.47
CA VAL A 223 -4.35 -17.81 -23.22
C VAL A 223 -4.70 -18.72 -22.06
N ASN A 224 -3.71 -19.03 -21.23
CA ASN A 224 -3.93 -19.78 -20.00
C ASN A 224 -3.83 -18.85 -18.79
N MET A 225 -4.84 -18.88 -17.92
CA MET A 225 -4.85 -18.13 -16.67
C MET A 225 -4.45 -19.06 -15.54
N GLN A 226 -3.27 -18.81 -14.96
CA GLN A 226 -2.79 -19.57 -13.80
C GLN A 226 -2.93 -18.73 -12.54
N HIS A 227 -3.54 -19.33 -11.51
CA HIS A 227 -3.64 -18.72 -10.18
C HIS A 227 -2.65 -19.41 -9.25
N GLU A 228 -1.62 -18.69 -8.85
CA GLU A 228 -0.66 -19.20 -7.87
C GLU A 228 -1.05 -18.79 -6.46
N VAL A 229 -0.86 -19.72 -5.54
CA VAL A 229 -0.99 -19.47 -4.11
C VAL A 229 0.40 -19.08 -3.60
N PHE A 230 0.51 -17.87 -3.05
CA PHE A 230 1.71 -17.45 -2.35
C PHE A 230 1.81 -18.23 -1.04
N ASP A 231 2.82 -19.08 -0.92
CA ASP A 231 3.13 -19.79 0.32
C ASP A 231 4.21 -19.01 1.09
N GLY A 232 3.98 -18.76 2.38
CA GLY A 232 5.07 -18.65 3.35
C GLY A 232 5.51 -17.28 3.89
N MET A 233 5.54 -16.18 3.12
CA MET A 233 6.20 -14.94 3.62
C MET A 233 5.35 -13.67 3.71
N PHE A 234 4.35 -13.50 2.86
CA PHE A 234 3.51 -12.30 2.86
C PHE A 234 2.04 -12.67 2.95
N THR A 235 1.40 -12.27 4.05
CA THR A 235 -0.07 -12.29 4.16
C THR A 235 -0.60 -10.96 3.71
N PHE A 236 -1.35 -10.93 2.61
CA PHE A 236 -2.06 -9.72 2.20
C PHE A 236 -3.13 -9.35 3.24
N TYR A 237 -3.33 -8.06 3.44
CA TYR A 237 -4.45 -7.57 4.24
C TYR A 237 -5.77 -7.98 3.58
N ASP A 238 -6.61 -8.72 4.28
CA ASP A 238 -7.86 -9.24 3.71
C ASP A 238 -9.02 -8.22 3.78
N SER A 239 -8.92 -7.22 4.68
CA SER A 239 -9.97 -6.22 4.88
C SER A 239 -9.56 -4.83 4.38
N SER A 240 -10.28 -4.33 3.37
CA SER A 240 -10.23 -2.93 2.92
C SER A 240 -11.22 -2.03 3.66
N LYS A 241 -12.06 -2.58 4.55
CA LYS A 241 -13.11 -1.85 5.26
C LYS A 241 -12.85 -1.86 6.76
N ALA A 242 -12.55 -0.68 7.30
CA ALA A 242 -12.46 -0.44 8.74
C ALA A 242 -13.59 0.50 9.17
N LYS A 243 -14.26 0.19 10.30
CA LYS A 243 -15.23 1.10 10.92
C LYS A 243 -14.46 2.06 11.82
N LEU A 244 -14.38 3.33 11.44
CA LEU A 244 -13.84 4.39 12.30
C LEU A 244 -14.97 4.92 13.20
N ASN A 245 -14.97 4.50 14.46
CA ASN A 245 -15.89 5.07 15.45
C ASN A 245 -15.29 6.39 15.97
N ILE A 246 -15.88 7.51 15.55
CA ILE A 246 -15.49 8.84 16.03
C ILE A 246 -16.38 9.19 17.22
N TYR A 247 -15.79 9.18 18.41
CA TYR A 247 -16.46 9.63 19.62
C TYR A 247 -16.06 11.07 19.91
N GLN A 248 -17.03 11.95 20.12
CA GLN A 248 -16.78 13.29 20.64
C GLN A 248 -16.55 13.16 22.15
N VAL A 249 -15.37 13.58 22.62
CA VAL A 249 -15.05 13.59 24.06
C VAL A 249 -15.96 14.60 24.77
N ALA A 250 -16.23 14.34 26.06
CA ALA A 250 -17.11 15.13 26.93
C ALA A 250 -17.02 16.63 26.63
N SER A 251 -18.15 17.19 26.19
CA SER A 251 -18.24 18.60 25.86
C SER A 251 -18.20 19.45 27.13
N VAL A 252 -17.55 20.61 27.08
CA VAL A 252 -17.53 21.61 28.18
C VAL A 252 -18.96 21.99 28.62
N THR A 253 -19.95 21.84 27.73
CA THR A 253 -21.36 22.02 28.05
C THR A 253 -21.90 21.01 29.08
N PHE A 254 -21.38 19.78 29.12
CA PHE A 254 -21.75 18.78 30.11
C PHE A 254 -21.31 19.22 31.52
N ASP A 255 -20.07 19.68 31.66
CA ASP A 255 -19.53 20.16 32.94
C ASP A 255 -20.28 21.43 33.42
N LEU A 256 -20.60 22.36 32.51
CA LEU A 256 -21.40 23.54 32.84
C LEU A 256 -22.83 23.19 33.28
N LEU A 257 -23.47 22.21 32.62
CA LEU A 257 -24.79 21.73 33.00
C LEU A 257 -24.73 21.03 34.37
N LEU A 258 -23.72 20.18 34.59
CA LEU A 258 -23.50 19.51 35.86
C LEU A 258 -23.29 20.52 37.00
N LEU A 259 -22.48 21.55 36.75
CA LEU A 259 -22.25 22.66 37.70
C LEU A 259 -23.56 23.40 38.01
N LEU A 260 -24.38 23.67 37.00
CA LEU A 260 -25.68 24.34 37.17
C LEU A 260 -26.67 23.50 37.99
N VAL A 261 -26.74 22.19 37.71
CA VAL A 261 -27.60 21.26 38.46
C VAL A 261 -27.16 21.16 39.92
N LEU A 262 -25.86 20.96 40.18
CA LEU A 262 -25.33 20.89 41.54
C LEU A 262 -25.48 22.23 42.28
N GLY A 263 -25.22 23.35 41.60
CA GLY A 263 -25.37 24.69 42.16
C GLY A 263 -26.81 25.00 42.57
N SER A 264 -27.77 24.74 41.67
CA SER A 264 -29.19 24.96 41.95
C SER A 264 -29.71 24.09 43.10
N TYR A 265 -29.28 22.83 43.17
CA TYR A 265 -29.63 21.92 44.28
C TYR A 265 -29.19 22.47 45.64
N LEU A 266 -27.95 22.93 45.75
CA LEU A 266 -27.42 23.49 47.01
C LEU A 266 -28.15 24.78 47.42
N ILE A 267 -28.51 25.64 46.46
CA ILE A 267 -29.26 26.88 46.72
C ILE A 267 -30.66 26.58 47.27
N VAL A 268 -31.37 25.61 46.69
CA VAL A 268 -32.70 25.20 47.16
C VAL A 268 -32.61 24.61 48.56
N LEU A 269 -31.65 23.71 48.79
CA LEU A 269 -31.45 23.10 50.11
C LEU A 269 -31.12 24.14 51.19
N PHE A 270 -30.24 25.10 50.88
CA PHE A 270 -29.94 26.21 51.78
C PHE A 270 -31.17 27.08 52.07
N SER A 271 -31.96 27.39 51.04
CA SER A 271 -33.18 28.18 51.18
C SER A 271 -34.21 27.48 52.08
N ILE A 272 -34.40 26.17 51.94
CA ILE A 272 -35.26 25.35 52.81
C ILE A 272 -34.76 25.38 54.25
N LEU A 273 -33.45 25.22 54.48
CA LEU A 273 -32.87 25.29 55.83
C LEU A 273 -33.04 26.67 56.48
N VAL A 274 -32.86 27.75 55.73
CA VAL A 274 -33.06 29.13 56.22
C VAL A 274 -34.53 29.40 56.54
N ILE A 275 -35.46 28.96 55.68
CA ILE A 275 -36.90 29.08 55.94
C ILE A 275 -37.31 28.24 57.15
N SER A 276 -36.79 27.02 57.29
CA SER A 276 -37.06 26.15 58.43
C SER A 276 -36.52 26.74 59.74
N THR A 277 -35.37 27.39 59.72
CA THR A 277 -34.77 28.00 60.93
C THR A 277 -35.38 29.35 61.30
N ARG A 278 -35.81 30.16 60.31
CA ARG A 278 -36.49 31.45 60.55
C ARG A 278 -38.01 31.35 60.72
N GLY A 279 -38.64 30.31 60.17
CA GLY A 279 -40.08 30.05 60.25
C GLY A 279 -40.53 29.38 61.56
N LEU A 280 -39.61 28.72 62.29
CA LEU A 280 -39.93 28.04 63.54
C LEU A 280 -39.81 28.94 64.80
N PHE A 281 -39.47 30.22 64.66
CA PHE A 281 -39.23 31.14 65.78
C PHE A 281 -40.20 32.34 65.84
N ARG A 282 -41.50 32.11 65.54
CA ARG A 282 -42.57 33.06 65.88
C ARG A 282 -43.78 32.38 66.51
N ARG A 283 -43.72 32.20 67.84
CA ARG A 283 -44.78 32.33 68.88
C ARG A 283 -44.50 31.37 70.05
N PRO A 284 -44.34 31.84 71.30
CA PRO A 284 -44.63 31.00 72.46
C PRO A 284 -46.08 31.23 72.91
N PRO A 285 -46.90 30.19 73.10
CA PRO A 285 -48.07 30.30 73.97
C PRO A 285 -47.67 30.05 75.42
N SER A 286 -48.40 30.73 76.29
CA SER A 286 -48.34 30.72 77.75
C SER A 286 -48.93 29.46 78.38
N ARG A 287 -48.31 28.99 79.47
CA ARG A 287 -48.90 28.27 80.65
C ARG A 287 -47.76 27.94 81.62
N LYS A 288 -47.61 28.63 82.76
CA LYS A 288 -48.30 28.50 84.07
C LYS A 288 -48.20 27.11 84.73
N PHE A 289 -47.28 27.06 85.72
CA PHE A 289 -47.32 26.41 87.03
C PHE A 289 -47.57 24.89 87.18
N LEU A 290 -46.60 24.19 87.79
CA LEU A 290 -46.77 23.68 89.17
C LEU A 290 -45.40 23.44 89.87
N ALA A 291 -45.37 23.80 91.16
CA ALA A 291 -44.31 23.73 92.17
C ALA A 291 -43.59 22.35 92.28
N MET A 292 -42.24 22.25 92.29
CA MET A 292 -41.28 22.37 93.44
C MET A 292 -41.38 21.19 94.46
N PRO A 293 -40.30 20.74 95.17
CA PRO A 293 -38.92 21.27 95.19
C PRO A 293 -37.71 20.33 95.60
N TRP A 294 -36.50 20.90 95.47
CA TRP A 294 -35.20 20.67 96.17
C TRP A 294 -34.47 19.32 95.97
N LEU A 295 -33.18 19.29 95.59
CA LEU A 295 -32.06 19.86 96.34
C LEU A 295 -30.99 20.52 95.45
N VAL A 296 -30.56 21.68 95.92
CA VAL A 296 -29.59 22.63 95.37
C VAL A 296 -28.26 22.46 96.07
N HIS A 297 -27.16 22.50 95.29
CA HIS A 297 -25.83 23.09 95.56
C HIS A 297 -24.88 22.51 94.49
N ASP A 298 -24.02 23.25 93.81
CA ASP A 298 -23.67 24.66 93.83
C ASP A 298 -22.98 25.02 92.50
N THR A 299 -22.90 26.31 92.25
CA THR A 299 -22.49 27.03 91.03
C THR A 299 -20.98 27.10 90.76
N ASN A 300 -20.68 27.52 89.51
CA ASN A 300 -19.51 28.28 89.05
C ASN A 300 -18.19 27.52 88.85
N ASP A 301 -17.31 27.86 87.90
CA ASP A 301 -17.31 28.75 86.73
C ASP A 301 -16.05 28.36 85.93
N ASP A 302 -16.08 28.61 84.62
CA ASP A 302 -14.97 29.01 83.75
C ASP A 302 -13.53 28.46 83.95
N LEU A 303 -12.93 27.90 82.88
CA LEU A 303 -12.06 28.65 81.96
C LEU A 303 -11.06 27.73 81.23
N SER A 304 -10.90 28.03 79.93
CA SER A 304 -9.69 27.83 79.11
C SER A 304 -9.42 26.40 78.60
N SER A 305 -9.60 26.18 77.30
CA SER A 305 -8.57 26.39 76.28
C SER A 305 -7.33 25.53 76.51
N SER A 306 -7.24 24.42 75.76
CA SER A 306 -6.00 23.84 75.21
C SER A 306 -6.06 22.31 75.04
N ARG A 307 -7.03 21.75 74.32
CA ARG A 307 -6.93 20.31 73.98
C ARG A 307 -7.72 19.79 72.77
N VAL A 308 -7.66 20.47 71.62
CA VAL A 308 -8.08 19.84 70.34
C VAL A 308 -7.21 20.30 69.16
N ARG A 309 -5.88 20.41 69.35
CA ARG A 309 -4.96 20.65 68.24
C ARG A 309 -3.71 19.78 68.36
N LYS A 310 -3.89 18.47 68.23
CA LYS A 310 -2.80 17.51 68.06
C LYS A 310 -3.25 16.16 67.47
N MET A 311 -4.05 16.19 66.41
CA MET A 311 -4.31 15.02 65.57
C MET A 311 -4.69 15.48 64.16
N LEU A 312 -3.72 15.93 63.35
CA LEU A 312 -3.80 16.04 61.88
C LEU A 312 -2.48 16.60 61.32
N HIS A 313 -1.36 15.89 61.53
CA HIS A 313 -0.12 16.22 60.81
C HIS A 313 0.81 15.02 60.54
N GLU A 314 0.26 13.81 60.38
CA GLU A 314 1.03 12.64 59.93
C GLU A 314 0.14 11.74 59.07
N ASN A 315 -0.18 12.15 57.83
CA ASN A 315 -0.64 11.22 56.79
C ASN A 315 -0.58 11.78 55.37
N TYR A 316 0.41 12.62 55.07
CA TYR A 316 0.62 13.17 53.72
C TYR A 316 2.08 13.05 53.29
N LEU A 317 2.64 11.84 53.35
CA LEU A 317 3.98 11.59 52.77
C LEU A 317 4.29 10.10 52.55
N TYR A 318 3.36 9.33 51.98
CA TYR A 318 3.68 7.99 51.43
C TYR A 318 2.66 7.58 50.36
N ARG A 319 2.70 8.22 49.18
CA ARG A 319 2.19 7.62 47.92
C ARG A 319 2.57 8.40 46.67
N VAL A 320 3.87 8.63 46.46
CA VAL A 320 4.43 8.91 45.14
C VAL A 320 5.77 8.18 45.11
N LEU A 321 6.02 7.43 44.04
CA LEU A 321 7.19 6.57 43.78
C LEU A 321 7.07 5.11 44.27
N GLN A 322 6.24 4.30 43.60
CA GLN A 322 6.61 2.94 43.15
C GLN A 322 5.47 2.36 42.28
N ASP A 323 5.45 2.69 40.99
CA ASP A 323 4.83 1.85 39.94
C ASP A 323 5.22 2.46 38.59
N ASP A 324 6.33 1.97 38.04
CA ASP A 324 6.65 1.96 36.60
C ASP A 324 7.83 0.98 36.44
N SER A 325 7.48 -0.27 36.15
CA SER A 325 8.34 -1.31 35.57
C SER A 325 7.55 -2.08 34.54
#